data_AF-A0A5J4P751-F1
#
_entry.id   AF-A0A5J4P751-F1
#
_cell.length_a   1.000
_cell.length_b   1.000
_cell.length_c   1.000
_cell.angle_alpha   90.00
_cell.angle_beta   90.00
_cell.angle_gamma   90.00
#
_symmetry.space_group_name_H-M   'P 1'
#
loop_
_entity.id
_entity.type
_entity.pdbx_description
1 polymer ?
#
loop_
_entity_poly.entity_id
_entity_poly.type
_entity_poly.pdbx_seq_one_letter_code
_entity_poly.pdbx_strand_id
1 'polypeptide(L)'
;GVCVGEFWRKIRHYILDTTYLYDGYEKILSIFVFVNKNQMKFPNDFMKQMRLLLGKEHYEEFMTSLQVQPPSVSIRLNDFWKPDDLLFQAGTPQFVRKVPWCSSGYYMKQRLTFTFDPLLHAGCYYVQEASSMFLEQVIKQYVQQSVVMLDLCAAPGGKSTHTQSLLPEGSLLVANEIVRNRSQ
;
A
#
# COMPACT_ATOMS: atom_id res chain seq x y z
N GLY A 1 -8.62 27.50 -4.52
CA GLY A 1 -7.50 26.59 -4.19
C GLY A 1 -7.45 26.25 -2.72
N VAL A 2 -8.44 25.51 -2.19
CA VAL A 2 -8.50 25.09 -0.77
C VAL A 2 -8.65 23.56 -0.63
N CYS A 3 -8.69 22.80 -1.73
CA CYS A 3 -9.11 21.39 -1.67
C CYS A 3 -7.99 20.38 -1.33
N VAL A 4 -6.71 20.78 -1.36
CA VAL A 4 -5.58 19.86 -1.10
C VAL A 4 -5.28 19.74 0.40
N GLY A 5 -5.49 20.79 1.19
CA GLY A 5 -5.20 20.80 2.63
C GLY A 5 -6.12 19.89 3.45
N GLU A 6 -7.41 19.85 3.12
CA GLU A 6 -8.37 18.97 3.81
C GLU A 6 -8.21 17.49 3.46
N PHE A 7 -7.77 17.20 2.22
CA PHE A 7 -7.43 15.85 1.77
C PHE A 7 -6.33 15.22 2.64
N TRP A 8 -5.24 15.96 2.87
CA TRP A 8 -4.14 15.50 3.75
C TRP A 8 -4.50 15.48 5.24
N ARG A 9 -5.45 16.30 5.68
CA ARG A 9 -5.90 16.30 7.09
C ARG A 9 -6.72 15.06 7.44
N LYS A 10 -7.57 14.56 6.52
CA LYS A 10 -8.31 13.30 6.70
C LYS A 10 -7.41 12.07 6.67
N ILE A 11 -6.38 12.06 5.81
CA ILE A 11 -5.40 10.96 5.75
C ILE A 11 -4.56 10.89 7.03
N ARG A 12 -4.20 12.03 7.65
CA ARG A 12 -3.43 12.07 8.91
C ARG A 12 -4.09 11.31 10.06
N HIS A 13 -5.42 11.29 10.15
CA HIS A 13 -6.12 10.61 11.23
C HIS A 13 -6.08 9.08 11.13
N TYR A 14 -5.80 8.54 9.94
CA TYR A 14 -5.71 7.08 9.70
C TYR A 14 -4.27 6.54 9.70
N ILE A 15 -3.26 7.40 9.59
CA ILE A 15 -1.85 7.00 9.47
C ILE A 15 -1.09 7.02 10.81
N LEU A 16 -1.58 7.72 11.85
CA LEU A 16 -0.80 7.96 13.08
C LEU A 16 -0.87 6.87 14.17
N ASP A 17 -1.59 5.76 13.96
CA ASP A 17 -1.68 4.66 14.96
C ASP A 17 -0.65 3.53 14.73
N THR A 18 0.62 3.89 14.48
CA THR A 18 1.72 2.92 14.39
C THR A 18 2.95 3.36 15.18
N THR A 19 2.77 3.48 16.49
CA THR A 19 3.87 3.48 17.45
C THR A 19 3.34 2.82 18.70
N TYR A 20 3.80 1.62 19.05
CA TYR A 20 3.99 1.10 20.41
C TYR A 20 4.41 -0.37 20.37
N LEU A 21 5.30 -0.72 21.31
CA LEU A 21 5.84 -2.02 21.68
C LEU A 21 7.06 -2.50 20.90
N TYR A 22 8.26 -2.13 21.40
CA TYR A 22 9.28 -3.10 21.80
C TYR A 22 10.11 -2.46 22.92
N ASP A 23 9.78 -2.83 24.16
CA ASP A 23 10.50 -2.49 25.37
C ASP A 23 11.16 -3.76 25.90
N GLY A 24 12.42 -3.64 26.36
CA GLY A 24 13.16 -4.71 27.02
C GLY A 24 14.01 -5.59 26.09
N TYR A 25 15.32 -5.33 26.12
CA TYR A 25 16.46 -6.29 26.16
C TYR A 25 17.69 -5.64 25.48
N GLU A 26 18.19 -4.56 26.08
CA GLU A 26 19.58 -4.16 25.90
C GLU A 26 20.49 -5.14 26.66
N LYS A 27 21.33 -5.85 25.91
CA LYS A 27 22.72 -6.25 26.19
C LYS A 27 22.98 -7.67 25.73
N ILE A 28 24.15 -7.83 25.10
CA ILE A 28 24.78 -9.07 24.63
C ILE A 28 24.34 -9.48 23.23
N LEU A 29 24.97 -8.86 22.23
CA LEU A 29 25.52 -9.52 21.03
C LEU A 29 26.26 -8.47 20.20
N SER A 30 27.42 -8.08 20.72
CA SER A 30 28.51 -7.52 19.93
C SER A 30 29.07 -8.61 18.99
N ILE A 31 28.34 -8.91 17.92
CA ILE A 31 28.80 -9.75 16.81
C ILE A 31 28.48 -8.98 15.53
N PHE A 32 29.54 -8.65 14.80
CA PHE A 32 29.60 -8.05 13.48
C PHE A 32 28.34 -8.30 12.61
N VAL A 33 27.37 -7.39 12.69
CA VAL A 33 26.48 -7.11 11.56
C VAL A 33 27.01 -5.84 10.94
N PHE A 34 27.68 -5.98 9.81
CA PHE A 34 27.92 -4.88 8.90
C PHE A 34 26.53 -4.46 8.38
N VAL A 35 25.77 -3.71 9.18
CA VAL A 35 24.60 -3.00 8.69
C VAL A 35 25.16 -2.03 7.68
N ASN A 36 25.02 -2.38 6.41
CA ASN A 36 25.32 -1.50 5.31
C ASN A 36 24.40 -0.29 5.46
N LYS A 37 24.84 0.72 6.22
CA LYS A 37 24.21 2.03 6.32
C LYS A 37 24.42 2.72 4.98
N ASN A 38 23.78 2.21 3.93
CA ASN A 38 23.41 3.03 2.80
C ASN A 38 22.42 4.06 3.35
N GLN A 39 22.94 5.14 3.93
CA GLN A 39 22.13 6.32 4.18
C GLN A 39 21.52 6.71 2.84
N MET A 40 20.20 6.57 2.71
CA MET A 40 19.50 7.04 1.53
C MET A 40 19.81 8.52 1.37
N LYS A 41 20.61 8.84 0.36
CA LYS A 41 20.93 10.22 0.00
C LYS A 41 19.82 10.74 -0.88
N PHE A 42 18.97 11.57 -0.30
CA PHE A 42 17.96 12.30 -1.06
C PHE A 42 18.58 13.50 -1.78
N PRO A 43 18.06 13.91 -2.95
CA PRO A 43 18.49 15.14 -3.60
C PRO A 43 18.31 16.35 -2.67
N ASN A 44 19.28 17.26 -2.64
CA ASN A 44 19.25 18.44 -1.76
C ASN A 44 18.01 19.32 -2.01
N ASP A 45 17.61 19.47 -3.27
CA ASP A 45 16.44 20.26 -3.64
C ASP A 45 15.15 19.65 -3.09
N PHE A 46 15.03 18.32 -3.11
CA PHE A 46 13.90 17.61 -2.51
C PHE A 46 13.84 17.85 -1.00
N MET A 47 14.96 17.70 -0.28
CA MET A 47 15.00 17.93 1.17
C MET A 47 14.63 19.38 1.53
N LYS A 48 15.18 20.35 0.79
CA LYS A 48 14.87 21.78 0.98
C LYS A 48 13.39 22.06 0.75
N GLN A 49 12.82 21.54 -0.34
CA GLN A 49 11.41 21.71 -0.67
C GLN A 49 10.50 21.07 0.39
N MET A 50 10.76 19.83 0.80
CA MET A 50 9.93 19.14 1.80
C MET A 50 9.98 19.83 3.16
N ARG A 51 11.16 20.31 3.58
CA ARG A 51 11.31 21.06 4.83
C ARG A 51 10.51 22.37 4.83
N LEU A 52 10.41 23.04 3.68
CA LEU A 52 9.59 24.24 3.53
C LEU A 52 8.08 23.94 3.56
N LEU A 53 7.65 22.84 2.93
CA LEU A 53 6.23 22.47 2.86
C LEU A 53 5.67 21.91 4.17
N LEU A 54 6.47 21.11 4.89
CA LEU A 54 6.03 20.39 6.08
C LEU A 54 6.32 21.15 7.39
N GLY A 55 7.25 22.10 7.36
CA GLY A 55 7.79 22.70 8.58
C GLY A 55 8.78 21.76 9.28
N LYS A 56 9.44 22.24 10.33
CA LYS A 56 10.57 21.52 10.97
C LYS A 56 10.16 20.18 11.59
N GLU A 57 9.07 20.16 12.37
CA GLU A 57 8.64 18.98 13.13
C GLU A 57 8.23 17.82 12.21
N HIS A 58 7.25 18.05 11.33
CA HIS A 58 6.77 17.03 10.39
C HIS A 58 7.81 16.62 9.35
N TYR A 59 8.78 17.47 9.04
CA TYR A 59 9.90 17.09 8.18
C TYR A 59 10.75 16.01 8.83
N GLU A 60 11.09 16.13 10.11
CA GLU A 60 11.89 15.11 10.80
C GLU A 60 11.14 13.78 10.94
N GLU A 61 9.83 13.83 11.22
CA GLU A 61 8.96 12.63 11.23
C GLU A 61 8.94 11.94 9.86
N PHE A 62 8.73 12.72 8.79
CA PHE A 62 8.74 12.23 7.42
C PHE A 62 10.07 11.57 7.07
N MET A 63 11.20 12.23 7.34
CA MET A 63 12.53 11.70 7.07
C MET A 63 12.83 10.44 7.88
N THR A 64 12.29 10.32 9.10
CA THR A 64 12.39 9.12 9.93
C THR A 64 11.58 7.98 9.32
N SER A 65 10.35 8.25 8.88
CA SER A 65 9.47 7.23 8.24
C SER A 65 10.09 6.63 6.98
N LEU A 66 10.83 7.42 6.20
CA LEU A 66 11.52 6.95 5.00
C LEU A 66 12.67 6.00 5.31
N GLN A 67 13.20 6.02 6.54
CA GLN A 67 14.33 5.17 6.96
C GLN A 67 13.90 3.82 7.52
N VAL A 68 12.59 3.57 7.70
CA VAL A 68 12.08 2.30 8.23
C VAL A 68 12.45 1.15 7.28
N GLN A 69 13.09 0.12 7.84
CA GLN A 69 13.54 -1.08 7.11
C GLN A 69 13.14 -2.36 7.88
N PRO A 70 12.72 -3.43 7.19
CA PRO A 70 12.37 -3.46 5.76
C PRO A 70 11.08 -2.66 5.50
N PRO A 71 10.85 -2.22 4.25
CA PRO A 71 9.59 -1.57 3.90
C PRO A 71 8.41 -2.49 4.22
N SER A 72 7.34 -1.91 4.75
CA SER A 72 6.09 -2.65 4.92
C SER A 72 5.59 -3.13 3.58
N VAL A 73 5.08 -4.37 3.55
CA VAL A 73 4.50 -4.96 2.35
C VAL A 73 3.05 -5.28 2.62
N SER A 74 2.20 -4.92 1.66
CA SER A 74 0.77 -5.15 1.72
C SER A 74 0.28 -5.87 0.48
N ILE A 75 -0.80 -6.63 0.65
CA ILE A 75 -1.51 -7.30 -0.43
C ILE A 75 -2.99 -6.97 -0.36
N ARG A 76 -3.66 -7.11 -1.50
CA ARG A 76 -5.12 -7.09 -1.59
C ARG A 76 -5.61 -8.45 -2.04
N LEU A 77 -6.50 -9.07 -1.26
CA LEU A 77 -7.13 -10.33 -1.64
C LEU A 77 -8.12 -10.11 -2.79
N ASN A 78 -8.29 -11.13 -3.63
CA ASN A 78 -9.28 -11.14 -4.68
C ASN A 78 -10.56 -11.80 -4.18
N ASP A 79 -11.64 -11.02 -4.05
CA ASP A 79 -12.91 -11.47 -3.47
C ASP A 79 -13.60 -12.58 -4.29
N PHE A 80 -13.26 -12.74 -5.58
CA PHE A 80 -13.75 -13.84 -6.42
C PHE A 80 -13.35 -15.22 -5.91
N TRP A 81 -12.18 -15.32 -5.27
CA TRP A 81 -11.66 -16.57 -4.75
C TRP A 81 -12.30 -16.97 -3.42
N LYS A 82 -13.28 -16.19 -2.91
CA LYS A 82 -14.00 -16.34 -1.63
C LYS A 82 -13.21 -17.23 -0.68
N PRO A 83 -12.32 -16.67 0.17
CA PRO A 83 -11.43 -17.49 0.97
C PRO A 83 -12.27 -18.35 1.93
N ASP A 84 -12.67 -19.53 1.46
CA ASP A 84 -12.87 -20.68 2.33
C ASP A 84 -11.56 -20.81 3.11
N ASP A 85 -11.67 -21.19 4.38
CA ASP A 85 -10.61 -21.25 5.39
C ASP A 85 -9.24 -21.77 4.89
N LEU A 86 -9.22 -22.50 3.78
CA LEU A 86 -8.05 -22.92 3.01
C LEU A 86 -7.00 -21.82 2.77
N LEU A 87 -7.36 -20.57 2.44
CA LEU A 87 -6.35 -19.51 2.29
C LEU A 87 -5.65 -19.24 3.63
N PHE A 88 -6.37 -19.23 4.74
CA PHE A 88 -5.79 -19.03 6.09
C PHE A 88 -5.09 -20.29 6.65
N GLN A 89 -5.47 -21.49 6.20
CA GLN A 89 -4.93 -22.77 6.68
C GLN A 89 -3.73 -23.29 5.85
N ALA A 90 -3.64 -22.97 4.55
CA ALA A 90 -2.65 -23.55 3.63
C ALA A 90 -1.25 -22.89 3.64
N GLY A 91 -0.92 -22.10 4.66
CA GLY A 91 0.40 -21.48 4.76
C GLY A 91 0.56 -20.16 4.00
N THR A 92 -0.51 -19.37 3.91
CA THR A 92 -0.45 -17.97 3.41
C THR A 92 0.57 -17.14 4.18
N PRO A 93 1.03 -16.02 3.58
CA PRO A 93 1.85 -15.03 4.28
C PRO A 93 1.25 -14.68 5.64
N GLN A 94 2.08 -14.73 6.69
CA GLN A 94 1.72 -14.33 8.05
C GLN A 94 1.15 -12.90 8.05
N PHE A 95 -0.17 -12.77 7.89
CA PHE A 95 -0.88 -11.51 7.93
C PHE A 95 -0.71 -10.93 9.32
N VAL A 96 -0.22 -9.70 9.40
CA VAL A 96 0.00 -9.02 10.69
C VAL A 96 -1.22 -8.21 11.07
N ARG A 97 -1.74 -7.44 10.11
CA ARG A 97 -2.78 -6.44 10.38
C ARG A 97 -3.58 -6.17 9.11
N LYS A 98 -4.88 -5.93 9.26
CA LYS A 98 -5.74 -5.46 8.18
C LYS A 98 -5.45 -4.00 7.84
N VAL A 99 -5.51 -3.63 6.56
CA VAL A 99 -5.44 -2.24 6.12
C VAL A 99 -6.74 -1.53 6.50
N PRO A 100 -6.73 -0.47 7.34
CA PRO A 100 -7.96 0.07 7.94
C PRO A 100 -8.98 0.61 6.93
N TRP A 101 -8.52 1.06 5.76
CA TRP A 101 -9.35 1.70 4.72
C TRP A 101 -9.62 0.79 3.51
N CYS A 102 -9.28 -0.50 3.58
CA CYS A 102 -9.50 -1.46 2.50
C CYS A 102 -10.07 -2.75 3.06
N SER A 103 -11.26 -3.18 2.60
CA SER A 103 -11.93 -4.35 3.16
C SER A 103 -11.19 -5.67 2.89
N SER A 104 -10.42 -5.73 1.80
CA SER A 104 -9.64 -6.89 1.35
C SER A 104 -8.11 -6.69 1.48
N GLY A 105 -7.66 -5.62 2.12
CA GLY A 105 -6.24 -5.26 2.24
C GLY A 105 -5.59 -5.78 3.53
N TYR A 106 -4.39 -6.33 3.43
CA TYR A 106 -3.62 -6.86 4.56
C TYR A 106 -2.13 -6.48 4.49
N TYR A 107 -1.56 -6.14 5.64
CA TYR A 107 -0.10 -6.03 5.83
C TYR A 107 0.50 -7.40 6.14
N MET A 108 1.67 -7.65 5.58
CA MET A 108 2.43 -8.88 5.76
C MET A 108 3.56 -8.69 6.77
N LYS A 109 3.88 -9.75 7.54
CA LYS A 109 5.00 -9.76 8.50
C LYS A 109 6.35 -9.64 7.82
N GLN A 110 6.46 -10.24 6.64
CA GLN A 110 7.68 -10.26 5.85
C GLN A 110 7.32 -10.28 4.37
N ARG A 111 8.21 -9.72 3.56
CA ARG A 111 8.11 -9.79 2.11
C ARG A 111 8.40 -11.21 1.65
N LEU A 112 7.45 -11.83 0.95
CA LEU A 112 7.67 -13.12 0.31
C LEU A 112 8.39 -12.95 -1.04
N THR A 113 9.00 -14.02 -1.52
CA THR A 113 9.44 -14.13 -2.91
C THR A 113 8.23 -14.39 -3.80
N PHE A 114 7.48 -13.33 -4.07
CA PHE A 114 6.20 -13.34 -4.79
C PHE A 114 6.25 -14.09 -6.13
N THR A 115 7.38 -14.03 -6.84
CA THR A 115 7.58 -14.68 -8.13
C THR A 115 7.33 -16.19 -8.12
N PHE A 116 7.51 -16.86 -6.98
CA PHE A 116 7.33 -18.31 -6.86
C PHE A 116 6.06 -18.71 -6.09
N ASP A 117 5.21 -17.76 -5.73
CA ASP A 117 3.97 -18.06 -5.01
C ASP A 117 2.87 -18.47 -6.00
N PRO A 118 2.40 -19.72 -5.97
CA PRO A 118 1.31 -20.18 -6.85
C PRO A 118 0.02 -19.38 -6.65
N LEU A 119 -0.23 -18.86 -5.44
CA LEU A 119 -1.44 -18.09 -5.14
C LEU A 119 -1.42 -16.71 -5.81
N LEU A 120 -0.24 -16.13 -6.00
CA LEU A 120 -0.10 -14.91 -6.81
C LEU A 120 -0.44 -15.20 -8.27
N HIS A 121 0.12 -16.27 -8.83
CA HIS A 121 -0.12 -16.68 -10.23
C HIS A 121 -1.55 -17.13 -10.47
N ALA A 122 -2.22 -17.71 -9.47
CA ALA A 122 -3.64 -18.04 -9.49
C ALA A 122 -4.54 -16.79 -9.39
N GLY A 123 -3.98 -15.61 -9.11
CA GLY A 123 -4.75 -14.38 -8.95
C GLY A 123 -5.58 -14.32 -7.67
N CYS A 124 -5.19 -15.08 -6.63
CA CYS A 124 -5.86 -15.06 -5.33
C CYS A 124 -5.63 -13.74 -4.58
N TYR A 125 -4.52 -13.04 -4.87
CA TYR A 125 -4.21 -11.74 -4.32
C TYR A 125 -3.33 -10.91 -5.27
N TYR A 126 -3.25 -9.61 -5.02
CA TYR A 126 -2.37 -8.67 -5.72
C TYR A 126 -1.43 -7.98 -4.72
N VAL A 127 -0.13 -7.87 -5.04
CA VAL A 127 0.81 -7.10 -4.23
C VAL A 127 0.61 -5.62 -4.52
N GLN A 128 0.10 -4.87 -3.56
CA GLN A 128 -0.29 -3.48 -3.74
C GLN A 128 0.07 -2.68 -2.50
N GLU A 129 0.59 -1.47 -2.70
CA GLU A 129 0.90 -0.54 -1.61
C GLU A 129 -0.40 -0.06 -0.91
N ALA A 130 -0.40 -0.04 0.42
CA ALA A 130 -1.60 0.15 1.23
C ALA A 130 -2.26 1.51 1.01
N SER A 131 -1.50 2.61 0.90
CA SER A 131 -2.06 3.94 0.62
C SER A 131 -2.84 3.95 -0.70
N SER A 132 -2.39 3.21 -1.71
CA SER A 132 -3.10 3.12 -2.98
C SER A 132 -4.44 2.38 -2.92
N MET A 133 -4.66 1.57 -1.88
CA MET A 133 -5.94 0.90 -1.65
C MET A 133 -7.04 1.85 -1.13
N PHE A 134 -6.67 3.06 -0.68
CA PHE A 134 -7.62 4.10 -0.25
C PHE A 134 -8.60 4.51 -1.35
N LEU A 135 -8.29 4.17 -2.61
CA LEU A 135 -9.21 4.27 -3.74
C LEU A 135 -10.58 3.64 -3.42
N GLU A 136 -10.63 2.59 -2.59
CA GLU A 136 -11.88 2.00 -2.12
C GLU A 136 -12.82 3.01 -1.46
N GLN A 137 -12.30 3.84 -0.57
CA GLN A 137 -13.09 4.84 0.14
C GLN A 137 -13.66 5.88 -0.83
N VAL A 138 -12.88 6.25 -1.84
CA VAL A 138 -13.31 7.19 -2.88
C VAL A 138 -14.44 6.57 -3.71
N ILE A 139 -14.27 5.35 -4.21
CA ILE A 139 -15.29 4.68 -5.02
C ILE A 139 -16.57 4.48 -4.22
N LYS A 140 -16.48 3.93 -3.00
CA LYS A 140 -17.65 3.70 -2.13
C LYS A 140 -18.38 4.99 -1.74
N GLN A 141 -17.66 6.11 -1.65
CA GLN A 141 -18.29 7.39 -1.32
C GLN A 141 -19.02 8.00 -2.53
N TYR A 142 -18.44 7.93 -3.73
CA TYR A 142 -18.92 8.70 -4.88
C TYR A 142 -19.66 7.89 -5.96
N VAL A 143 -19.54 6.56 -5.96
CA VAL A 143 -20.14 5.68 -6.97
C VAL A 143 -21.19 4.79 -6.31
N GLN A 144 -22.47 5.16 -6.44
CA GLN A 144 -23.61 4.43 -5.85
C GLN A 144 -24.43 3.63 -6.87
N GLN A 145 -24.27 3.93 -8.15
CA GLN A 145 -24.99 3.32 -9.26
C GLN A 145 -24.01 2.87 -10.35
N SER A 146 -24.50 2.09 -11.32
CA SER A 146 -23.66 1.65 -12.42
C SER A 146 -23.10 2.82 -13.22
N VAL A 147 -21.82 2.74 -13.56
CA VAL A 147 -21.08 3.80 -14.27
C VAL A 147 -20.21 3.23 -15.37
N VAL A 148 -19.85 4.09 -16.33
CA VAL A 148 -18.72 3.83 -17.22
C VAL A 148 -17.51 4.56 -16.64
N MET A 149 -16.48 3.81 -16.25
CA MET A 149 -15.25 4.33 -15.67
C MET A 149 -14.07 4.11 -16.63
N LEU A 150 -13.18 5.09 -16.70
CA LEU A 150 -11.97 5.05 -17.51
C LEU A 150 -10.73 5.16 -16.60
N ASP A 151 -9.89 4.13 -16.62
CA ASP A 151 -8.55 4.17 -16.04
C ASP A 151 -7.55 4.53 -17.15
N LEU A 152 -7.06 5.76 -17.13
CA LEU A 152 -6.21 6.31 -18.19
C LEU A 152 -4.78 5.73 -18.23
N CYS A 153 -4.29 5.22 -17.08
CA CYS A 153 -2.92 4.76 -16.88
C CYS A 153 -2.94 3.45 -16.09
N ALA A 154 -3.57 2.44 -16.68
CA ALA A 154 -3.96 1.23 -15.97
C ALA A 154 -2.78 0.36 -15.54
N ALA A 155 -1.67 0.32 -16.29
CA ALA A 155 -0.59 -0.62 -15.97
C ALA A 155 0.09 -0.28 -14.64
N PRO A 156 0.43 -1.29 -13.81
CA PRO A 156 0.37 -2.74 -14.04
C PRO A 156 -0.98 -3.41 -13.68
N GLY A 157 -2.07 -2.65 -13.50
CA GLY A 157 -3.42 -3.17 -13.34
C GLY A 157 -3.93 -3.25 -11.90
N GLY A 158 -3.09 -2.98 -10.90
CA GLY A 158 -3.47 -3.09 -9.48
C GLY A 158 -4.64 -2.18 -9.08
N LYS A 159 -4.72 -0.97 -9.63
CA LYS A 159 -5.84 -0.05 -9.36
C LYS A 159 -7.09 -0.42 -10.15
N SER A 160 -6.93 -0.75 -11.43
CA SER A 160 -8.04 -1.14 -12.31
C SER A 160 -8.76 -2.37 -11.76
N THR A 161 -8.01 -3.40 -11.34
CA THR A 161 -8.58 -4.59 -10.69
C THR A 161 -9.26 -4.26 -9.36
N HIS A 162 -8.75 -3.28 -8.59
CA HIS A 162 -9.39 -2.84 -7.33
C HIS A 162 -10.72 -2.17 -7.61
N THR A 163 -10.71 -1.23 -8.54
CA THR A 163 -11.89 -0.50 -8.94
C THR A 163 -12.95 -1.45 -9.49
N GLN A 164 -12.55 -2.40 -10.34
CA GLN A 164 -13.48 -3.38 -10.90
C GLN A 164 -14.17 -4.21 -9.82
N SER A 165 -13.48 -4.59 -8.74
CA SER A 165 -14.10 -5.32 -7.62
C SER A 165 -15.06 -4.47 -6.77
N LEU A 166 -15.03 -3.14 -6.92
CA LEU A 166 -15.81 -2.21 -6.11
C LEU A 166 -16.97 -1.56 -6.86
N LEU A 167 -16.92 -1.54 -8.19
CA LEU A 167 -17.94 -0.91 -9.01
C LEU A 167 -19.28 -1.67 -8.88
N PRO A 168 -20.42 -0.96 -8.81
CA PRO A 168 -21.74 -1.59 -8.80
C PRO A 168 -21.96 -2.47 -10.03
N GLU A 169 -22.76 -3.52 -9.88
CA GLU A 169 -23.15 -4.40 -10.98
C GLU A 169 -23.70 -3.60 -12.18
N GLY A 170 -23.33 -4.01 -13.40
CA GLY A 170 -23.67 -3.29 -14.63
C GLY A 170 -22.75 -2.12 -14.98
N SER A 171 -21.73 -1.83 -14.15
CA SER A 171 -20.68 -0.87 -14.50
C SER A 171 -19.74 -1.42 -15.57
N LEU A 172 -19.16 -0.52 -16.36
CA LEU A 172 -18.12 -0.81 -17.35
C LEU A 172 -16.82 -0.10 -16.95
N LEU A 173 -15.72 -0.84 -16.87
CA LEU A 173 -14.39 -0.28 -16.70
C LEU A 173 -13.59 -0.41 -18.00
N VAL A 174 -13.08 0.70 -18.51
CA VAL A 174 -12.12 0.75 -19.61
C VAL A 174 -10.74 1.02 -19.03
N ALA A 175 -9.84 0.05 -19.18
CA ALA A 175 -8.45 0.18 -18.75
C ALA A 175 -7.57 0.53 -19.95
N ASN A 176 -6.95 1.70 -19.91
CA ASN A 176 -6.08 2.23 -20.96
C ASN A 176 -4.62 2.29 -20.46
N GLU A 177 -3.68 1.85 -21.28
CA GLU A 177 -2.25 2.07 -21.07
C GLU A 177 -1.63 2.50 -22.40
N ILE A 178 -1.00 3.68 -22.40
CA ILE A 178 -0.42 4.28 -23.62
C ILE A 178 0.95 3.68 -23.91
N VAL A 179 1.68 3.26 -22.88
CA VAL A 179 3.01 2.67 -22.99
C VAL A 179 2.90 1.18 -23.28
N ARG A 180 3.06 0.80 -24.54
CA ARG A 180 2.97 -0.61 -25.02
C ARG A 180 3.79 -1.61 -24.20
N ASN A 181 4.99 -1.22 -23.75
CA ASN A 181 5.85 -2.11 -22.95
C ASN A 181 5.31 -2.39 -21.54
N ARG A 182 4.25 -1.69 -21.10
CA ARG A 182 3.61 -1.87 -19.79
C ARG A 182 2.23 -2.53 -19.91
N SER A 183 1.73 -2.78 -21.13
CA SER A 183 0.41 -3.39 -21.38
C SER A 183 0.44 -4.90 -21.61
N GLN A 184 1.57 -5.56 -21.30
CA GLN A 184 1.77 -7.00 -21.49
C GLN A 184 1.44 -7.79 -20.23
#